data_AF-A0A7J8VLS9-F1
#
_entry.id   AF-A0A7J8VLS9-F1
#
_cell.length_a   1.000
_cell.length_b   1.000
_cell.length_c   1.000
_cell.angle_alpha   90.00
_cell.angle_beta   90.00
_cell.angle_gamma   90.00
#
_symmetry.space_group_name_H-M   'P 1'
#
loop_
_entity.id
_entity.type
_entity.pdbx_description
1 polymer ?
#
loop_
_entity_poly.entity_id
_entity_poly.type
_entity_poly.pdbx_seq_one_letter_code
_entity_poly.pdbx_strand_id
1 'polypeptide(L)'
;FVSIDCGVEDDYFDNSTGIWFKSDTEFISSGENHDTLPEYFLNNDKEQFGKRYETVRSFPNGMKNCYTLKLEQAKNNSFRIRASFAYGNYDHKNKIPKFDLYLGVNYWATVNLPNFQGFFYEIIHVFPADTEYVCLANTGTGTPFISALEIRPSNISTYGNGSSLELLNIRLYDLSSDPGQSPGVSIFWNRYKDDIYDRVWFPYQPPRSVPINTSLDIDTQGSGSLYKLPVEVLRTAVRPFNGSNSLNYSSSFASSYEYNLYFHFAELEYFEDKQREISITVNGITQGPFTLEYLKPLSISFQRLRTVEGNITFTISTTMESGLPPILNALEYYVLEQFTDSATDPSDEVVNNTIASNKEGFLKSKNQPFTYSEIVTITANFETGIGEGGFGKVFRGHLNDGTPVAVKLLSSSSKQGYKEFQA
;
A
#
# COMPACT_ATOMS: atom_id res chain seq x y z
N PHE A 1 -5.20 5.29 16.37
CA PHE A 1 -5.41 4.55 15.11
C PHE A 1 -6.90 4.31 14.92
N VAL A 2 -7.35 3.91 13.73
CA VAL A 2 -8.75 3.59 13.43
C VAL A 2 -8.82 2.25 12.72
N SER A 3 -9.77 1.40 13.10
CA SER A 3 -10.09 0.14 12.42
C SER A 3 -11.58 0.14 12.12
N ILE A 4 -11.94 -0.02 10.86
CA ILE A 4 -13.30 0.02 10.37
C ILE A 4 -13.62 -1.37 9.83
N ASP A 5 -14.69 -1.97 10.32
CA ASP A 5 -15.29 -3.17 9.75
C ASP A 5 -16.41 -2.71 8.80
N CYS A 6 -16.32 -3.15 7.55
CA CYS A 6 -17.20 -2.69 6.50
C CYS A 6 -18.40 -3.64 6.36
N GLY A 7 -19.60 -3.10 6.58
CA GLY A 7 -20.84 -3.88 6.50
C GLY A 7 -21.43 -4.29 7.84
N VAL A 8 -20.81 -3.96 8.97
CA VAL A 8 -21.40 -4.16 10.32
C VAL A 8 -22.24 -2.95 10.76
N GLU A 9 -23.25 -3.21 11.59
CA GLU A 9 -24.12 -2.16 12.14
C GLU A 9 -23.50 -1.48 13.36
N ASP A 10 -22.86 -2.24 14.23
CA ASP A 10 -22.38 -1.77 15.53
C ASP A 10 -20.87 -1.94 15.71
N ASP A 11 -20.28 -1.04 16.49
CA ASP A 11 -18.90 -1.14 16.96
C ASP A 11 -18.72 -2.38 17.86
N TYR A 12 -17.57 -3.04 17.76
CA TYR A 12 -17.29 -4.21 18.57
C TYR A 12 -15.81 -4.37 18.91
N PHE A 13 -15.55 -5.09 20.00
CA PHE A 13 -14.21 -5.57 20.32
C PHE A 13 -14.03 -6.99 19.76
N ASP A 14 -13.02 -7.16 18.91
CA ASP A 14 -12.66 -8.45 18.39
C ASP A 14 -11.69 -9.17 19.35
N ASN A 15 -12.16 -10.23 20.00
CA ASN A 15 -11.35 -11.01 20.93
C ASN A 15 -10.21 -11.77 20.26
N SER A 16 -10.32 -12.14 18.98
CA SER A 16 -9.26 -12.90 18.31
C SER A 16 -8.07 -12.00 17.98
N THR A 17 -8.34 -10.80 17.47
CA THR A 17 -7.30 -9.84 17.10
C THR A 17 -6.90 -8.90 18.23
N GLY A 18 -7.75 -8.75 19.26
CA GLY A 18 -7.56 -7.79 20.36
C GLY A 18 -7.79 -6.33 19.94
N ILE A 19 -8.52 -6.09 18.85
CA ILE A 19 -8.70 -4.76 18.25
C ILE A 19 -10.17 -4.34 18.33
N TRP A 20 -10.39 -3.06 18.64
CA TRP A 20 -11.70 -2.42 18.51
C TRP A 20 -11.95 -2.04 17.04
N PHE A 21 -13.07 -2.51 16.50
CA PHE A 21 -13.55 -2.15 15.17
C PHE A 21 -14.78 -1.25 15.29
N LYS A 22 -14.81 -0.24 14.42
CA LYS A 22 -15.96 0.63 14.24
C LYS A 22 -16.81 0.18 13.07
N SER A 23 -18.11 0.43 13.14
CA SER A 23 -18.97 0.39 11.95
C SER A 23 -18.51 1.44 10.93
N ASP A 24 -18.71 1.14 9.65
CA ASP A 24 -18.40 2.06 8.56
C ASP A 24 -19.46 3.13 8.29
N THR A 25 -20.58 3.11 9.00
CA THR A 25 -21.73 4.01 8.82
C THR A 25 -21.39 5.50 8.92
N GLU A 26 -20.40 5.87 9.73
CA GLU A 26 -19.92 7.26 9.84
C GLU A 26 -18.93 7.68 8.73
N PHE A 27 -18.38 6.70 7.99
CA PHE A 27 -17.31 6.91 7.02
C PHE A 27 -17.81 6.88 5.57
N ILE A 28 -18.95 6.24 5.33
CA ILE A 28 -19.57 6.17 4.01
C ILE A 28 -21.10 6.01 4.12
N SER A 29 -21.83 6.68 3.22
CA SER A 29 -23.31 6.66 3.22
C SER A 29 -23.92 5.82 2.09
N SER A 30 -23.10 5.27 1.20
CA SER A 30 -23.54 4.47 0.05
C SER A 30 -23.19 2.98 0.23
N GLY A 31 -23.72 2.15 -0.66
CA GLY A 31 -23.45 0.71 -0.67
C GLY A 31 -24.43 -0.11 0.16
N GLU A 32 -24.27 -1.43 0.07
CA GLU A 32 -25.15 -2.44 0.66
C GLU A 32 -24.32 -3.38 1.54
N ASN A 33 -24.83 -3.73 2.71
CA ASN A 33 -24.16 -4.64 3.64
C ASN A 33 -24.52 -6.08 3.28
N HIS A 34 -23.53 -6.97 3.31
CA HIS A 34 -23.74 -8.41 3.10
C HIS A 34 -22.90 -9.24 4.05
N ASP A 35 -23.46 -10.36 4.46
CA ASP A 35 -22.70 -11.44 5.07
C ASP A 35 -21.97 -12.23 4.00
N THR A 36 -20.77 -12.66 4.34
CA THR A 36 -20.00 -13.62 3.56
C THR A 36 -20.41 -15.04 3.91
N LEU A 37 -20.13 -16.00 3.02
CA LEU A 37 -20.45 -17.40 3.25
C LEU A 37 -19.33 -18.10 4.03
N PRO A 38 -19.61 -18.65 5.24
CA PRO A 38 -18.59 -19.22 6.12
C PRO A 38 -17.80 -20.38 5.51
N GLU A 39 -18.38 -21.11 4.56
CA GLU A 39 -17.75 -22.25 3.88
C GLU A 39 -16.51 -21.88 3.05
N TYR A 40 -16.34 -20.60 2.73
CA TYR A 40 -15.17 -20.10 2.01
C TYR A 40 -14.01 -19.66 2.93
N PHE A 41 -14.21 -19.74 4.25
CA PHE A 41 -13.18 -19.41 5.25
C PHE A 41 -12.85 -20.64 6.09
N LEU A 42 -11.58 -21.02 6.12
CA LEU A 42 -11.10 -22.11 6.95
C LEU A 42 -11.06 -21.67 8.43
N ASN A 43 -11.04 -22.62 9.37
CA ASN A 43 -11.01 -22.27 10.80
C ASN A 43 -9.80 -21.39 11.18
N ASN A 44 -8.63 -21.62 10.55
CA ASN A 44 -7.45 -20.79 10.77
C ASN A 44 -7.65 -19.34 10.30
N ASP A 45 -8.47 -19.12 9.26
CA ASP A 45 -8.78 -17.80 8.73
C ASP A 45 -9.59 -16.99 9.77
N LYS A 46 -10.47 -17.64 10.55
CA LYS A 46 -11.25 -16.97 11.60
C LYS A 46 -10.39 -16.50 12.77
N GLU A 47 -9.41 -17.30 13.17
CA GLU A 47 -8.47 -16.92 14.23
C GLU A 47 -7.56 -15.77 13.77
N GLN A 48 -7.15 -15.78 12.49
CA GLN A 48 -6.20 -14.82 11.94
C GLN A 48 -6.84 -13.50 11.49
N PHE A 49 -8.03 -13.56 10.91
CA PHE A 49 -8.71 -12.39 10.34
C PHE A 49 -9.77 -11.83 11.25
N GLY A 50 -10.28 -12.62 12.20
CA GLY A 50 -11.35 -12.20 13.09
C GLY A 50 -12.66 -11.97 12.35
N LYS A 51 -13.56 -11.20 12.99
CA LYS A 51 -14.93 -11.01 12.51
C LYS A 51 -15.04 -10.15 11.25
N ARG A 52 -14.04 -9.30 10.98
CA ARG A 52 -14.06 -8.32 9.88
C ARG A 52 -14.15 -8.91 8.47
N TYR A 53 -13.97 -10.22 8.31
CA TYR A 53 -14.14 -10.91 7.02
C TYR A 53 -15.46 -11.67 6.94
N GLU A 54 -16.27 -11.66 8.01
CA GLU A 54 -17.61 -12.24 8.00
C GLU A 54 -18.60 -11.32 7.27
N THR A 55 -18.29 -10.03 7.16
CA THR A 55 -19.10 -9.00 6.50
C THR A 55 -18.36 -8.27 5.38
N VAL A 56 -19.12 -7.72 4.45
CA VAL A 56 -18.64 -6.78 3.44
C VAL A 56 -19.65 -5.65 3.23
N ARG A 57 -19.14 -4.48 2.83
CA ARG A 57 -19.94 -3.46 2.14
C ARG A 57 -19.69 -3.55 0.63
N SER A 58 -20.75 -3.71 -0.15
CA SER A 58 -20.73 -3.77 -1.62
C SER A 58 -21.24 -2.47 -2.25
N PHE A 59 -20.79 -2.17 -3.47
CA PHE A 59 -21.15 -0.95 -4.19
C PHE A 59 -21.65 -1.26 -5.61
N PRO A 60 -22.90 -1.74 -5.76
CA PRO A 60 -23.46 -2.07 -7.07
C PRO A 60 -23.71 -0.82 -7.94
N ASN A 61 -23.86 0.34 -7.30
CA ASN A 61 -24.17 1.61 -7.94
C ASN A 61 -22.99 2.59 -7.84
N GLY A 62 -22.89 3.48 -8.84
CA GLY A 62 -21.85 4.49 -8.92
C GLY A 62 -20.53 3.98 -9.52
N MET A 63 -19.83 4.85 -10.23
CA MET A 63 -18.52 4.51 -10.82
C MET A 63 -17.38 4.56 -9.81
N LYS A 64 -17.50 5.36 -8.74
CA LYS A 64 -16.50 5.54 -7.69
C LYS A 64 -17.22 5.80 -6.36
N ASN A 65 -16.92 5.01 -5.34
CA ASN A 65 -17.49 5.13 -4.00
C ASN A 65 -16.35 5.33 -3.00
N CYS A 66 -16.43 6.36 -2.15
CA CYS A 66 -15.31 6.82 -1.33
C CYS A 66 -15.65 6.84 0.15
N TYR A 67 -14.80 6.19 0.94
CA TYR A 67 -14.76 6.35 2.39
C TYR A 67 -14.10 7.69 2.70
N THR A 68 -14.71 8.46 3.61
CA THR A 68 -14.16 9.73 4.09
C THR A 68 -13.44 9.49 5.41
N LEU A 69 -12.12 9.64 5.42
CA LEU A 69 -11.27 9.45 6.59
C LEU A 69 -10.92 10.80 7.17
N LYS A 70 -11.65 11.23 8.21
CA LYS A 70 -11.35 12.45 8.95
C LYS A 70 -10.60 12.13 10.23
N LEU A 71 -9.35 12.54 10.32
CA LEU A 71 -8.47 12.30 11.46
C LEU A 71 -7.92 13.63 11.97
N GLU A 72 -8.03 13.88 13.27
CA GLU A 72 -7.49 15.11 13.86
C GLU A 72 -5.97 15.15 13.71
N GLN A 73 -5.44 16.29 13.25
CA GLN A 73 -4.00 16.51 13.06
C GLN A 73 -3.36 15.49 12.11
N ALA A 74 -4.10 15.03 11.08
CA ALA A 74 -3.56 14.10 10.09
C ALA A 74 -2.67 14.79 9.05
N LYS A 75 -2.93 16.07 8.78
CA LYS A 75 -2.20 16.82 7.76
C LYS A 75 -0.68 16.74 7.98
N ASN A 76 0.04 16.39 6.92
CA ASN A 76 1.49 16.18 6.87
C ASN A 76 2.02 15.05 7.75
N ASN A 77 1.16 14.23 8.34
CA ASN A 77 1.56 13.03 9.07
C ASN A 77 1.38 11.79 8.18
N SER A 78 2.26 10.81 8.38
CA SER A 78 2.22 9.56 7.62
C SER A 78 1.36 8.51 8.30
N PHE A 79 0.60 7.76 7.50
CA PHE A 79 -0.24 6.68 7.95
C PHE A 79 -0.04 5.45 7.08
N ARG A 80 -0.04 4.28 7.72
CA ARG A 80 -0.21 2.99 7.06
C ARG A 80 -1.70 2.73 6.91
N ILE A 81 -2.17 2.59 5.67
CA ILE A 81 -3.56 2.30 5.33
C ILE A 81 -3.61 0.89 4.77
N ARG A 82 -4.49 0.06 5.32
CA ARG A 82 -4.73 -1.31 4.89
C ARG A 82 -6.20 -1.47 4.50
N ALA A 83 -6.44 -1.75 3.23
CA ALA A 83 -7.76 -2.10 2.72
C ALA A 83 -7.83 -3.61 2.54
N SER A 84 -8.79 -4.26 3.22
CA SER A 84 -8.92 -5.71 3.25
C SER A 84 -10.18 -6.18 2.54
N PHE A 85 -10.06 -7.33 1.87
CA PHE A 85 -11.07 -7.87 0.97
C PHE A 85 -11.20 -9.38 1.16
N ALA A 86 -12.38 -9.81 1.57
CA ALA A 86 -12.77 -11.20 1.68
C ALA A 86 -14.08 -11.37 0.89
N TYR A 87 -13.98 -11.88 -0.34
CA TYR A 87 -15.16 -11.99 -1.21
C TYR A 87 -16.21 -12.91 -0.63
N GLY A 88 -15.79 -14.09 -0.13
CA GLY A 88 -16.67 -15.04 0.54
C GLY A 88 -17.95 -15.40 -0.22
N ASN A 89 -17.97 -15.18 -1.55
CA ASN A 89 -19.12 -15.34 -2.42
C ASN A 89 -20.43 -14.69 -1.89
N TYR A 90 -20.33 -13.51 -1.27
CA TYR A 90 -21.46 -12.81 -0.64
C TYR A 90 -22.66 -12.58 -1.58
N ASP A 91 -22.43 -12.48 -2.89
CA ASP A 91 -23.47 -12.24 -3.90
C ASP A 91 -23.90 -13.51 -4.65
N HIS A 92 -23.43 -14.68 -4.24
CA HIS A 92 -23.72 -15.99 -4.83
C HIS A 92 -23.38 -16.13 -6.33
N LYS A 93 -22.56 -15.24 -6.91
CA LYS A 93 -22.21 -15.30 -8.34
C LYS A 93 -20.99 -16.18 -8.62
N ASN A 94 -20.27 -16.59 -7.59
CA ASN A 94 -19.05 -17.39 -7.67
C ASN A 94 -18.01 -16.78 -8.64
N LYS A 95 -17.97 -15.45 -8.71
CA LYS A 95 -17.11 -14.69 -9.62
C LYS A 95 -16.51 -13.52 -8.87
N ILE A 96 -15.24 -13.67 -8.49
CA ILE A 96 -14.46 -12.63 -7.81
C ILE A 96 -14.44 -11.38 -8.69
N PRO A 97 -14.94 -10.23 -8.21
CA PRO A 97 -14.92 -8.99 -8.96
C PRO A 97 -13.51 -8.41 -8.98
N LYS A 98 -13.20 -7.66 -10.05
CA LYS A 98 -11.97 -6.86 -10.16
C LYS A 98 -12.36 -5.39 -10.28
N PHE A 99 -11.63 -4.54 -9.58
CA PHE A 99 -11.91 -3.10 -9.48
C PHE A 99 -10.68 -2.37 -8.97
N ASP A 100 -10.67 -1.05 -9.05
CA ASP A 100 -9.50 -0.25 -8.68
C ASP A 100 -9.70 0.45 -7.33
N LEU A 101 -8.60 0.64 -6.61
CA LEU A 101 -8.48 1.44 -5.40
C LEU A 101 -7.79 2.74 -5.74
N TYR A 102 -8.29 3.80 -5.13
CA TYR A 102 -7.71 5.13 -5.18
C TYR A 102 -7.55 5.69 -3.78
N LEU A 103 -6.50 6.48 -3.60
CA LEU A 103 -6.31 7.34 -2.44
C LEU A 103 -6.49 8.79 -2.92
N GLY A 104 -7.64 9.37 -2.60
CA GLY A 104 -8.13 10.60 -3.20
C GLY A 104 -8.29 10.44 -4.71
N VAL A 105 -7.50 11.19 -5.47
CA VAL A 105 -7.44 11.13 -6.94
C VAL A 105 -6.39 10.15 -7.45
N ASN A 106 -5.45 9.73 -6.61
CA ASN A 106 -4.31 8.93 -7.01
C ASN A 106 -4.67 7.44 -7.07
N TYR A 107 -4.28 6.79 -8.16
CA TYR A 107 -4.42 5.34 -8.28
C TYR A 107 -3.53 4.64 -7.24
N TRP A 108 -4.11 3.71 -6.50
CA TRP A 108 -3.40 2.93 -5.49
C TRP A 108 -3.10 1.51 -6.01
N ALA A 109 -4.13 0.75 -6.35
CA ALA A 109 -3.97 -0.65 -6.77
C ALA A 109 -5.21 -1.18 -7.46
N THR A 110 -5.07 -2.21 -8.29
CA THR A 110 -6.20 -3.01 -8.74
C THR A 110 -6.43 -4.18 -7.79
N VAL A 111 -7.63 -4.25 -7.21
CA VAL A 111 -8.10 -5.41 -6.44
C VAL A 111 -8.34 -6.57 -7.41
N ASN A 112 -7.55 -7.63 -7.22
CA ASN A 112 -7.61 -8.85 -8.02
C ASN A 112 -7.25 -10.02 -7.12
N LEU A 113 -8.24 -10.55 -6.41
CA LEU A 113 -8.02 -11.59 -5.41
C LEU A 113 -7.70 -12.92 -6.09
N PRO A 114 -6.69 -13.67 -5.62
CA PRO A 114 -6.29 -14.94 -6.23
C PRO A 114 -7.32 -16.05 -5.96
N ASN A 115 -8.11 -15.94 -4.89
CA ASN A 115 -9.11 -16.90 -4.46
C ASN A 115 -10.20 -16.20 -3.61
N PHE A 116 -11.11 -16.98 -3.03
CA PHE A 116 -12.23 -16.47 -2.22
C PHE A 116 -11.82 -16.02 -0.81
N GLN A 117 -10.57 -16.26 -0.41
CA GLN A 117 -10.06 -15.93 0.91
C GLN A 117 -9.71 -14.45 1.02
N GLY A 118 -9.44 -14.05 2.26
CA GLY A 118 -9.03 -12.70 2.59
C GLY A 118 -7.68 -12.31 2.01
N PHE A 119 -7.61 -11.13 1.40
CA PHE A 119 -6.37 -10.47 1.00
C PHE A 119 -6.43 -8.99 1.36
N PHE A 120 -5.28 -8.34 1.51
CA PHE A 120 -5.25 -6.90 1.76
C PHE A 120 -4.23 -6.20 0.88
N TYR A 121 -4.52 -4.93 0.63
CA TYR A 121 -3.63 -3.97 -0.01
C TYR A 121 -3.19 -2.98 1.05
N GLU A 122 -1.90 -2.64 1.06
CA GLU A 122 -1.32 -1.75 2.06
C GLU A 122 -0.48 -0.67 1.40
N ILE A 123 -0.58 0.55 1.93
CA ILE A 123 0.18 1.73 1.53
C ILE A 123 0.63 2.51 2.77
N ILE A 124 1.81 3.12 2.72
CA ILE A 124 2.17 4.22 3.62
C ILE A 124 2.07 5.52 2.84
N HIS A 125 1.22 6.43 3.33
CA HIS A 125 0.88 7.69 2.69
C HIS A 125 1.00 8.85 3.66
N VAL A 126 1.43 10.02 3.19
CA VAL A 126 1.41 11.27 3.95
C VAL A 126 0.11 12.00 3.63
N PHE A 127 -0.73 12.19 4.63
CA PHE A 127 -2.04 12.83 4.42
C PHE A 127 -1.85 14.30 4.03
N PRO A 128 -2.37 14.76 2.88
CA PRO A 128 -2.24 16.16 2.44
C PRO A 128 -3.11 17.12 3.27
N ALA A 129 -4.14 16.59 3.94
CA ALA A 129 -5.08 17.31 4.79
C ALA A 129 -5.54 16.42 5.95
N ASP A 130 -6.32 16.98 6.89
CA ASP A 130 -6.94 16.21 7.98
C ASP A 130 -8.05 15.26 7.51
N THR A 131 -8.43 15.37 6.24
CA THR A 131 -9.35 14.47 5.56
C THR A 131 -8.66 13.83 4.36
N GLU A 132 -8.81 12.52 4.22
CA GLU A 132 -8.37 11.76 3.05
C GLU A 132 -9.47 10.80 2.60
N TYR A 133 -9.43 10.35 1.35
CA TYR A 133 -10.46 9.48 0.78
C TYR A 133 -9.88 8.15 0.31
N VAL A 134 -10.49 7.03 0.72
CA VAL A 134 -10.20 5.71 0.12
C VAL A 134 -11.37 5.33 -0.76
N CYS A 135 -11.12 5.23 -2.06
CA CYS A 135 -12.18 5.06 -3.04
C CYS A 135 -12.05 3.74 -3.80
N LEU A 136 -13.19 3.08 -4.01
CA LEU A 136 -13.36 1.91 -4.84
C LEU A 136 -13.99 2.33 -6.17
N ALA A 137 -13.30 2.07 -7.27
CA ALA A 137 -13.74 2.43 -8.61
C ALA A 137 -14.11 1.20 -9.44
N ASN A 138 -15.34 1.18 -9.95
CA ASN A 138 -15.86 0.08 -10.75
C ASN A 138 -15.23 0.08 -12.15
N THR A 139 -14.61 -1.04 -12.53
CA THR A 139 -13.98 -1.23 -13.85
C THR A 139 -14.85 -2.05 -14.82
N GLY A 140 -16.10 -2.35 -14.44
CA GLY A 140 -17.05 -3.14 -15.23
C GLY A 140 -16.85 -4.66 -15.10
N THR A 141 -15.97 -5.12 -14.21
CA THR A 141 -15.64 -6.54 -14.05
C THR A 141 -16.23 -7.19 -12.80
N GLY A 142 -17.19 -6.53 -12.17
CA GLY A 142 -17.97 -7.00 -11.03
C GLY A 142 -18.29 -5.88 -10.07
N THR A 143 -18.96 -6.19 -8.95
CA THR A 143 -19.33 -5.19 -7.94
C THR A 143 -18.16 -4.92 -7.00
N PRO A 144 -17.63 -3.68 -6.91
CA PRO A 144 -16.64 -3.34 -5.90
C PRO A 144 -17.16 -3.59 -4.49
N PHE A 145 -16.30 -4.06 -3.60
CA PHE A 145 -16.65 -4.33 -2.21
C PHE A 145 -15.42 -4.16 -1.32
N ILE A 146 -15.61 -4.03 -0.02
CA ILE A 146 -14.54 -3.97 0.98
C ILE A 146 -15.01 -4.63 2.27
N SER A 147 -14.10 -5.30 2.97
CA SER A 147 -14.37 -5.98 4.24
C SER A 147 -13.88 -5.16 5.44
N ALA A 148 -12.71 -4.53 5.32
CA ALA A 148 -12.20 -3.69 6.40
C ALA A 148 -11.26 -2.60 5.88
N LEU A 149 -11.15 -1.52 6.67
CA LEU A 149 -10.19 -0.45 6.44
C LEU A 149 -9.49 -0.09 7.75
N GLU A 150 -8.17 -0.28 7.79
CA GLU A 150 -7.35 0.00 8.98
C GLU A 150 -6.38 1.13 8.69
N ILE A 151 -6.32 2.12 9.59
CA ILE A 151 -5.43 3.27 9.51
C ILE A 151 -4.57 3.34 10.77
N ARG A 152 -3.25 3.21 10.60
CA ARG A 152 -2.25 3.26 11.67
C ARG A 152 -1.31 4.44 11.47
N PRO A 153 -0.99 5.22 12.51
CA PRO A 153 0.13 6.16 12.43
C PRO A 153 1.39 5.43 11.99
N SER A 154 2.15 6.06 11.11
CA SER A 154 3.43 5.55 10.62
C SER A 154 4.48 6.65 10.76
N ASN A 155 5.75 6.28 10.62
CA ASN A 155 6.83 7.25 10.51
C ASN A 155 7.58 7.03 9.19
N ILE A 156 7.12 7.69 8.13
CA ILE A 156 7.71 7.55 6.80
C ILE A 156 9.17 8.04 6.75
N SER A 157 9.57 8.95 7.64
CA SER A 157 10.96 9.47 7.67
C SER A 157 11.99 8.36 7.98
N THR A 158 11.58 7.32 8.71
CA THR A 158 12.38 6.10 8.95
C THR A 158 12.66 5.32 7.66
N TYR A 159 11.81 5.48 6.64
CA TYR A 159 11.83 4.73 5.38
C TYR A 159 12.26 5.55 4.16
N GLY A 160 12.77 6.78 4.38
CA GLY A 160 13.39 7.63 3.36
C GLY A 160 12.92 9.09 3.40
N ASN A 161 13.70 9.97 2.75
CA ASN A 161 13.35 11.38 2.56
C ASN A 161 12.53 11.55 1.27
N GLY A 162 11.22 11.78 1.39
CA GLY A 162 10.39 12.25 0.29
C GLY A 162 8.97 12.55 0.74
N SER A 163 8.53 13.79 0.57
CA SER A 163 7.19 14.27 0.95
C SER A 163 6.09 13.85 -0.03
N SER A 164 6.42 13.13 -1.11
CA SER A 164 5.52 12.74 -2.21
C SER A 164 5.76 11.31 -2.70
N LEU A 165 6.33 10.45 -1.83
CA LEU A 165 6.65 9.06 -2.16
C LEU A 165 5.78 8.15 -1.31
N GLU A 166 4.99 7.32 -1.98
CA GLU A 166 4.18 6.31 -1.35
C GLU A 166 4.95 5.00 -1.28
N LEU A 167 4.84 4.31 -0.14
CA LEU A 167 5.40 2.97 0.01
C LEU A 167 4.30 1.95 -0.18
N LEU A 168 4.43 1.19 -1.25
CA LEU A 168 3.47 0.20 -1.73
C LEU A 168 4.06 -1.20 -1.71
N ASN A 169 3.18 -2.18 -1.97
CA ASN A 169 3.54 -3.61 -2.07
C ASN A 169 4.44 -4.07 -0.91
N ILE A 170 4.02 -3.67 0.29
CA ILE A 170 4.80 -3.85 1.50
C ILE A 170 4.88 -5.35 1.81
N ARG A 171 6.10 -5.87 1.94
CA ARG A 171 6.36 -7.25 2.35
C ARG A 171 7.35 -7.22 3.51
N LEU A 172 6.90 -7.70 4.65
CA LEU A 172 7.66 -7.74 5.89
C LEU A 172 7.83 -9.21 6.22
N TYR A 173 9.04 -9.72 6.19
CA TYR A 173 9.30 -11.13 6.38
C TYR A 173 9.91 -11.39 7.76
N ASP A 174 9.27 -12.30 8.51
CA ASP A 174 9.86 -12.96 9.67
C ASP A 174 10.49 -14.25 9.16
N LEU A 175 11.83 -14.32 9.19
CA LEU A 175 12.50 -15.36 8.41
C LEU A 175 12.53 -16.74 9.06
N SER A 176 12.19 -16.82 10.34
CA SER A 176 12.35 -18.04 11.12
C SER A 176 11.11 -18.92 11.18
N SER A 177 9.95 -18.35 10.88
CA SER A 177 8.68 -19.04 11.04
C SER A 177 8.48 -19.96 9.83
N ASP A 178 8.41 -21.27 10.11
CA ASP A 178 7.98 -22.25 9.12
C ASP A 178 6.58 -21.84 8.65
N PRO A 179 6.34 -21.59 7.35
CA PRO A 179 5.00 -21.28 6.85
C PRO A 179 4.03 -22.45 7.05
N GLY A 180 4.47 -23.59 7.59
CA GLY A 180 3.69 -24.80 7.74
C GLY A 180 3.49 -25.40 6.36
N GLN A 181 4.30 -26.38 5.99
CA GLN A 181 4.13 -27.13 4.73
C GLN A 181 2.87 -28.01 4.73
N SER A 182 1.68 -27.40 4.80
CA SER A 182 0.44 -28.04 4.37
C SER A 182 0.16 -27.59 2.95
N PRO A 183 0.28 -28.47 1.94
CA PRO A 183 -0.12 -28.16 0.57
C PRO A 183 -1.57 -27.68 0.56
N GLY A 184 -1.79 -26.42 0.17
CA GLY A 184 -3.12 -25.82 0.12
C GLY A 184 -3.49 -24.93 1.31
N VAL A 185 -2.61 -24.72 2.30
CA VAL A 185 -2.82 -23.70 3.33
C VAL A 185 -2.24 -22.36 2.90
N SER A 186 -3.13 -21.37 2.91
CA SER A 186 -2.99 -20.03 2.39
C SER A 186 -2.30 -19.08 3.37
N ILE A 187 -1.22 -18.47 2.91
CA ILE A 187 -0.59 -17.23 3.42
C ILE A 187 -0.82 -16.95 4.91
N PHE A 188 -0.05 -17.62 5.78
CA PHE A 188 0.04 -17.20 7.17
C PHE A 188 0.72 -15.83 7.25
N TRP A 189 0.23 -14.99 8.16
CA TRP A 189 0.85 -13.73 8.53
C TRP A 189 0.58 -13.44 9.99
N ASN A 190 1.59 -12.90 10.67
CA ASN A 190 1.61 -12.66 12.10
C ASN A 190 1.49 -11.17 12.38
N ARG A 191 0.69 -10.84 13.40
CA ARG A 191 0.71 -9.53 14.06
C ARG A 191 1.28 -9.74 15.44
N TYR A 192 2.22 -8.90 15.82
CA TYR A 192 2.83 -8.95 17.13
C TYR A 192 2.24 -7.86 18.00
N LYS A 193 1.83 -8.20 19.23
CA LYS A 193 1.11 -7.28 20.13
C LYS A 193 1.97 -6.08 20.56
N ASP A 194 3.29 -6.25 20.55
CA ASP A 194 4.30 -5.22 20.83
C ASP A 194 4.68 -4.39 19.58
N ASP A 195 4.16 -4.74 18.39
CA ASP A 195 4.37 -3.94 17.19
C ASP A 195 3.53 -2.67 17.22
N ILE A 196 4.14 -1.55 17.61
CA ILE A 196 3.43 -0.27 17.74
C ILE A 196 2.89 0.28 16.41
N TYR A 197 3.43 -0.18 15.27
CA TYR A 197 2.95 0.19 13.94
C TYR A 197 1.96 -0.82 13.38
N ASP A 198 1.70 -1.90 14.13
CA ASP A 198 0.70 -2.92 13.81
C ASP A 198 0.89 -3.49 12.39
N ARG A 199 2.16 -3.75 12.10
CA ARG A 199 2.62 -4.38 10.86
C ARG A 199 2.19 -5.84 10.82
N VAL A 200 2.05 -6.33 9.60
CA VAL A 200 1.74 -7.73 9.31
C VAL A 200 3.00 -8.39 8.73
N TRP A 201 3.51 -9.38 9.45
CA TRP A 201 4.76 -10.09 9.13
C TRP A 201 4.45 -11.44 8.50
N PHE A 202 5.05 -11.73 7.34
CA PHE A 202 4.91 -12.98 6.61
C PHE A 202 6.02 -13.95 7.04
N PRO A 203 5.68 -15.15 7.53
CA PRO A 203 6.63 -16.23 7.71
C PRO A 203 7.32 -16.57 6.39
N TYR A 204 8.64 -16.58 6.37
CA TYR A 204 9.37 -16.97 5.18
C TYR A 204 10.75 -17.55 5.50
N GLN A 205 10.93 -18.85 5.34
CA GLN A 205 12.26 -19.45 5.42
C GLN A 205 12.91 -19.50 4.03
N PRO A 206 14.04 -18.80 3.78
CA PRO A 206 14.75 -18.87 2.52
C PRO A 206 15.22 -20.30 2.19
N PRO A 207 15.27 -20.71 0.90
CA PRO A 207 15.80 -22.01 0.52
C PRO A 207 17.23 -22.24 1.04
N ARG A 208 17.55 -23.47 1.43
CA ARG A 208 18.87 -23.84 1.99
C ARG A 208 19.28 -23.00 3.21
N SER A 209 18.32 -22.63 4.04
CA SER A 209 18.57 -22.02 5.34
C SER A 209 17.96 -22.87 6.46
N VAL A 210 18.44 -22.67 7.69
CA VAL A 210 17.90 -23.28 8.90
C VAL A 210 17.59 -22.18 9.92
N PRO A 211 16.48 -22.28 10.66
CA PRO A 211 16.14 -21.32 11.70
C PRO A 211 17.05 -21.49 12.92
N ILE A 212 17.28 -20.38 13.61
CA ILE A 212 17.90 -20.28 14.93
C ILE A 212 17.06 -19.33 15.78
N ASN A 213 17.07 -19.50 17.10
CA ASN A 213 16.29 -18.68 18.01
C ASN A 213 17.00 -18.51 19.36
N THR A 214 16.48 -17.58 20.16
CA THR A 214 16.84 -17.39 21.57
C THR A 214 15.61 -17.07 22.40
N SER A 215 15.65 -17.43 23.67
CA SER A 215 14.65 -17.02 24.67
C SER A 215 15.11 -15.81 25.50
N LEU A 216 16.34 -15.33 25.26
CA LEU A 216 16.90 -14.18 25.97
C LEU A 216 16.28 -12.86 25.48
N ASP A 217 16.40 -11.83 26.32
CA ASP A 217 15.94 -10.49 25.98
C ASP A 217 16.87 -9.82 24.97
N ILE A 218 16.27 -9.16 23.98
CA ILE A 218 16.97 -8.34 22.99
C ILE A 218 17.04 -6.90 23.52
N ASP A 219 18.22 -6.29 23.52
CA ASP A 219 18.43 -4.91 23.93
C ASP A 219 17.93 -3.94 22.85
N THR A 220 16.64 -3.61 22.92
CA THR A 220 15.96 -2.71 21.98
C THR A 220 16.13 -1.23 22.28
N GLN A 221 16.93 -0.84 23.29
CA GLN A 221 17.16 0.56 23.66
C GLN A 221 18.30 1.22 22.85
N GLY A 222 19.02 0.46 22.03
CA GLY A 222 20.16 0.94 21.22
C GLY A 222 19.79 1.66 19.91
N SER A 223 20.82 1.97 19.10
CA SER A 223 20.68 2.68 17.81
C SER A 223 19.88 1.92 16.74
N GLY A 224 19.75 0.58 16.85
CA GLY A 224 18.89 -0.25 16.01
C GLY A 224 17.38 -0.10 16.27
N SER A 225 16.99 0.75 17.23
CA SER A 225 15.59 0.95 17.67
C SER A 225 14.73 1.80 16.73
N LEU A 226 15.29 2.40 15.67
CA LEU A 226 14.57 3.33 14.79
C LEU A 226 13.32 2.70 14.14
N TYR A 227 13.43 1.43 13.74
CA TYR A 227 12.36 0.66 13.08
C TYR A 227 11.38 0.03 14.06
N LYS A 228 11.67 0.09 15.37
CA LYS A 228 10.85 -0.44 16.48
C LYS A 228 10.25 -1.81 16.16
N LEU A 229 11.11 -2.73 15.75
CA LEU A 229 10.70 -4.09 15.37
C LEU A 229 10.12 -4.82 16.59
N PRO A 230 9.17 -5.75 16.38
CA PRO A 230 8.72 -6.63 17.45
C PRO A 230 9.89 -7.46 17.99
N VAL A 231 9.93 -7.67 19.30
CA VAL A 231 11.01 -8.45 19.92
C VAL A 231 10.99 -9.90 19.44
N GLU A 232 9.80 -10.47 19.24
CA GLU A 232 9.66 -11.85 18.76
C GLU A 232 10.25 -12.06 17.36
N VAL A 233 10.18 -11.05 16.48
CA VAL A 233 10.83 -11.08 15.16
C VAL A 233 12.35 -11.02 15.30
N LEU A 234 12.86 -10.29 16.29
CA LEU A 234 14.30 -10.18 16.54
C LEU A 234 14.88 -11.39 17.30
N ARG A 235 14.06 -12.15 18.02
CA ARG A 235 14.47 -13.37 18.76
C ARG A 235 14.76 -14.56 17.87
N THR A 236 14.50 -14.42 16.58
CA THR A 236 14.61 -15.50 15.64
C THR A 236 15.38 -15.04 14.40
N ALA A 237 16.08 -15.97 13.76
CA ALA A 237 16.82 -15.69 12.54
C ALA A 237 16.98 -16.95 11.69
N VAL A 238 17.43 -16.77 10.46
CA VAL A 238 17.91 -17.85 9.61
C VAL A 238 19.39 -17.75 9.39
N ARG A 239 20.04 -18.90 9.22
CA ARG A 239 21.43 -19.01 8.74
C ARG A 239 21.53 -20.04 7.63
N PRO A 240 22.59 -20.02 6.80
CA PRO A 240 22.76 -21.00 5.74
C PRO A 240 22.82 -22.44 6.25
N PHE A 241 22.18 -23.35 5.52
CA PHE A 241 22.30 -24.78 5.72
C PHE A 241 23.78 -25.21 5.59
N ASN A 242 24.22 -26.11 6.46
CA ASN A 242 25.61 -26.58 6.56
C ASN A 242 26.66 -25.48 6.82
N GLY A 243 26.27 -24.29 7.31
CA GLY A 243 27.23 -23.23 7.63
C GLY A 243 27.93 -22.64 6.42
N SER A 244 27.27 -22.63 5.24
CA SER A 244 27.75 -21.89 4.07
C SER A 244 28.07 -20.43 4.42
N ASN A 245 29.02 -19.85 3.68
CA ASN A 245 29.50 -18.49 3.89
C ASN A 245 28.51 -17.41 3.42
N SER A 246 27.40 -17.79 2.77
CA SER A 246 26.41 -16.84 2.27
C SER A 246 24.96 -17.31 2.35
N LEU A 247 24.07 -16.35 2.65
CA LEU A 247 22.63 -16.42 2.40
C LEU A 247 22.34 -15.74 1.05
N ASN A 248 21.55 -16.39 0.21
CA ASN A 248 21.21 -15.87 -1.11
C ASN A 248 19.69 -15.82 -1.27
N TYR A 249 19.20 -14.73 -1.83
CA TYR A 249 17.80 -14.55 -2.17
C TYR A 249 17.68 -14.00 -3.59
N SER A 250 16.67 -14.49 -4.30
CA SER A 250 16.34 -14.02 -5.64
C SER A 250 14.82 -14.03 -5.79
N SER A 251 14.27 -12.93 -6.29
CA SER A 251 12.88 -12.83 -6.71
C SER A 251 12.78 -12.08 -8.03
N SER A 252 11.76 -12.40 -8.81
CA SER A 252 11.51 -11.85 -10.15
C SER A 252 10.08 -11.33 -10.22
N PHE A 253 9.93 -10.11 -10.72
CA PHE A 253 8.65 -9.42 -10.85
C PHE A 253 8.42 -9.00 -12.31
N ALA A 254 7.16 -8.75 -12.69
CA ALA A 254 6.78 -8.57 -14.09
C ALA A 254 7.24 -7.23 -14.72
N SER A 255 7.65 -6.25 -13.91
CA SER A 255 8.01 -4.90 -14.39
C SER A 255 9.14 -4.29 -13.58
N SER A 256 9.79 -3.28 -14.15
CA SER A 256 10.79 -2.47 -13.45
C SER A 256 10.12 -1.42 -12.56
N TYR A 257 10.59 -1.29 -11.32
CA TYR A 257 10.11 -0.32 -10.34
C TYR A 257 11.26 0.09 -9.41
N GLU A 258 11.03 1.17 -8.66
CA GLU A 258 11.92 1.59 -7.58
C GLU A 258 11.53 0.89 -6.29
N TYR A 259 12.52 0.50 -5.48
CA TYR A 259 12.28 -0.21 -4.22
C TYR A 259 13.31 0.12 -3.15
N ASN A 260 12.91 -0.12 -1.91
CA ASN A 260 13.76 -0.08 -0.73
C ASN A 260 13.81 -1.47 -0.09
N LEU A 261 14.97 -1.83 0.45
CA LEU A 261 15.17 -3.02 1.29
C LEU A 261 15.70 -2.60 2.65
N TYR A 262 15.19 -3.23 3.71
CA TYR A 262 15.67 -3.07 5.07
C TYR A 262 15.96 -4.45 5.64
N PHE A 263 17.23 -4.69 5.93
CA PHE A 263 17.72 -5.92 6.53
C PHE A 263 17.86 -5.72 8.04
N HIS A 264 17.27 -6.61 8.81
CA HIS A 264 17.26 -6.52 10.26
C HIS A 264 17.97 -7.72 10.87
N PHE A 265 18.90 -7.42 11.78
CA PHE A 265 19.79 -8.37 12.42
C PHE A 265 19.73 -8.22 13.93
N ALA A 266 19.84 -9.32 14.65
CA ALA A 266 20.22 -9.38 16.06
C ALA A 266 21.03 -10.66 16.27
N GLU A 267 22.24 -10.53 16.83
CA GLU A 267 23.09 -11.69 17.11
C GLU A 267 22.52 -12.51 18.26
N LEU A 268 22.22 -13.77 18.00
CA LEU A 268 21.53 -14.67 18.94
C LEU A 268 22.52 -15.63 19.63
N GLU A 269 23.72 -15.80 19.08
CA GLU A 269 24.74 -16.71 19.58
C GLU A 269 25.89 -15.91 20.24
N TYR A 270 26.27 -16.29 21.46
CA TYR A 270 27.40 -15.67 22.16
C TYR A 270 28.72 -16.34 21.75
N PHE A 271 29.74 -15.53 21.48
CA PHE A 271 31.10 -15.99 21.19
C PHE A 271 32.08 -15.20 22.06
N GLU A 272 32.98 -15.89 22.77
CA GLU A 272 33.91 -15.26 23.72
C GLU A 272 35.00 -14.44 23.03
N ASP A 273 35.61 -14.98 21.96
CA ASP A 273 36.76 -14.39 21.27
C ASP A 273 36.47 -13.96 19.83
N LYS A 274 35.19 -13.95 19.42
CA LYS A 274 34.78 -13.64 18.03
C LYS A 274 33.52 -12.80 17.99
N GLN A 275 33.36 -12.06 16.90
CA GLN A 275 32.12 -11.37 16.57
C GLN A 275 31.74 -11.70 15.14
N ARG A 276 30.44 -11.82 14.88
CA ARG A 276 29.95 -12.08 13.53
C ARG A 276 30.05 -10.79 12.73
N GLU A 277 30.77 -10.88 11.63
CA GLU A 277 30.91 -9.78 10.68
C GLU A 277 30.34 -10.19 9.32
N ILE A 278 29.51 -9.32 8.75
CA ILE A 278 28.75 -9.57 7.53
C ILE A 278 28.95 -8.45 6.50
N SER A 279 28.74 -8.79 5.24
CA SER A 279 28.58 -7.84 4.14
C SER A 279 27.30 -8.17 3.38
N ILE A 280 26.65 -7.14 2.83
CA ILE A 280 25.40 -7.28 2.10
C ILE A 280 25.60 -6.74 0.69
N THR A 281 25.33 -7.56 -0.32
CA THR A 281 25.35 -7.16 -1.73
C THR A 281 23.93 -7.23 -2.27
N VAL A 282 23.42 -6.12 -2.82
CA VAL A 282 22.12 -6.06 -3.50
C VAL A 282 22.33 -5.59 -4.93
N ASN A 283 21.93 -6.39 -5.92
CA ASN A 283 22.08 -6.08 -7.35
C ASN A 283 23.50 -5.55 -7.72
N GLY A 284 24.55 -6.11 -7.09
CA GLY A 284 25.95 -5.73 -7.32
C GLY A 284 26.48 -4.57 -6.46
N ILE A 285 25.64 -3.89 -5.68
CA ILE A 285 26.05 -2.85 -4.73
C ILE A 285 26.31 -3.49 -3.38
N THR A 286 27.52 -3.35 -2.85
CA THR A 286 27.92 -3.93 -1.56
C THR A 286 28.05 -2.88 -0.48
N GLN A 287 27.51 -3.17 0.71
CA GLN A 287 27.73 -2.41 1.95
C GLN A 287 28.35 -3.33 3.02
N GLY A 288 29.16 -2.74 3.90
CA GLY A 288 29.85 -3.42 5.00
C GLY A 288 31.38 -3.24 4.95
N PRO A 289 32.12 -3.94 5.84
CA PRO A 289 31.62 -4.92 6.79
C PRO A 289 30.78 -4.31 7.92
N PHE A 290 29.88 -5.11 8.49
CA PHE A 290 29.10 -4.79 9.68
C PHE A 290 29.31 -5.84 10.74
N THR A 291 29.68 -5.41 11.94
CA THR A 291 29.83 -6.29 13.11
C THR A 291 28.50 -6.36 13.87
N LEU A 292 28.04 -7.58 14.18
CA LEU A 292 26.85 -7.81 14.97
C LEU A 292 27.21 -7.94 16.44
N GLU A 293 26.65 -7.07 17.28
CA GLU A 293 26.79 -7.16 18.73
C GLU A 293 25.75 -8.12 19.32
N TYR A 294 26.17 -8.93 20.29
CA TYR A 294 25.32 -9.93 20.95
C TYR A 294 24.06 -9.30 21.54
N LEU A 295 22.89 -9.83 21.17
CA LEU A 295 21.55 -9.41 21.58
C LEU A 295 21.21 -7.93 21.29
N LYS A 296 21.95 -7.26 20.39
CA LYS A 296 21.68 -5.88 19.98
C LYS A 296 21.23 -5.81 18.53
N PRO A 297 20.11 -5.11 18.24
CA PRO A 297 19.62 -4.97 16.88
C PRO A 297 20.51 -4.08 16.02
N LEU A 298 20.67 -4.48 14.75
CA LEU A 298 21.26 -3.68 13.68
C LEU A 298 20.33 -3.72 12.47
N SER A 299 20.07 -2.56 11.88
CA SER A 299 19.25 -2.44 10.66
C SER A 299 20.03 -1.75 9.56
N ILE A 300 20.10 -2.37 8.38
CA ILE A 300 20.83 -1.86 7.22
C ILE A 300 19.87 -1.68 6.06
N SER A 301 19.88 -0.50 5.44
CA SER A 301 18.95 -0.16 4.35
C SER A 301 19.64 0.03 3.01
N PHE A 302 18.97 -0.41 1.95
CA PHE A 302 19.25 -0.03 0.58
C PHE A 302 18.05 0.73 0.04
N GLN A 303 18.24 2.00 -0.32
CA GLN A 303 17.14 2.88 -0.70
C GLN A 303 17.24 3.31 -2.17
N ARG A 304 16.08 3.55 -2.80
CA ARG A 304 15.92 4.01 -4.18
C ARG A 304 16.69 3.14 -5.19
N LEU A 305 16.67 1.83 -4.96
CA LEU A 305 17.18 0.87 -5.92
C LEU A 305 16.18 0.71 -7.06
N ARG A 306 16.68 0.33 -8.24
CA ARG A 306 15.85 0.06 -9.41
C ARG A 306 16.02 -1.37 -9.86
N THR A 307 14.93 -2.07 -10.14
CA THR A 307 15.01 -3.43 -10.67
C THR A 307 15.40 -3.43 -12.16
N VAL A 308 16.31 -4.34 -12.52
CA VAL A 308 16.63 -4.65 -13.91
C VAL A 308 15.81 -5.86 -14.30
N GLU A 309 14.89 -5.70 -15.26
CA GLU A 309 13.96 -6.76 -15.68
C GLU A 309 13.12 -7.34 -14.52
N GLY A 310 12.82 -6.51 -13.50
CA GLY A 310 12.05 -6.92 -12.33
C GLY A 310 12.79 -7.87 -11.37
N ASN A 311 14.09 -8.11 -11.56
CA ASN A 311 14.87 -9.00 -10.68
C ASN A 311 15.43 -8.25 -9.47
N ILE A 312 15.27 -8.87 -8.30
CA ILE A 312 15.91 -8.47 -7.05
C ILE A 312 16.75 -9.65 -6.57
N THR A 313 18.06 -9.43 -6.49
CA THR A 313 18.99 -10.39 -5.90
C THR A 313 19.75 -9.75 -4.77
N PHE A 314 19.86 -10.48 -3.67
CA PHE A 314 20.79 -10.10 -2.61
C PHE A 314 21.54 -11.30 -2.07
N THR A 315 22.74 -11.01 -1.59
CA THR A 315 23.62 -11.95 -0.93
C THR A 315 24.10 -11.33 0.37
N ILE A 316 23.97 -12.05 1.48
CA ILE A 316 24.59 -11.70 2.75
C ILE A 316 25.74 -12.68 2.93
N SER A 317 26.96 -12.19 3.09
CA SER A 317 28.17 -13.01 3.18
C SER A 317 28.91 -12.77 4.48
N THR A 318 29.48 -13.82 5.06
CA THR A 318 30.47 -13.71 6.14
C THR A 318 31.77 -13.10 5.60
N THR A 319 32.48 -12.36 6.45
CA THR A 319 33.83 -11.89 6.12
C THR A 319 34.88 -12.93 6.51
N MET A 320 36.06 -12.84 5.89
CA MET A 320 37.16 -13.76 6.17
C MET A 320 37.64 -13.68 7.64
N GLU A 321 37.46 -12.53 8.27
CA GLU A 321 37.91 -12.26 9.65
C GLU A 321 36.98 -12.93 10.69
N SER A 322 35.67 -12.92 10.44
CA SER A 322 34.66 -13.53 11.31
C SER A 322 34.69 -15.06 11.24
N GLY A 323 34.60 -15.62 10.02
CA GLY A 323 34.46 -17.07 9.80
C GLY A 323 33.16 -17.67 10.36
N LEU A 324 32.24 -16.85 10.88
CA LEU A 324 30.92 -17.25 11.36
C LEU A 324 29.88 -17.06 10.23
N PRO A 325 28.99 -18.03 9.96
CA PRO A 325 28.03 -17.94 8.86
C PRO A 325 27.09 -16.73 9.02
N PRO A 326 26.63 -16.06 7.96
CA PRO A 326 25.72 -14.92 8.13
C PRO A 326 24.37 -15.34 8.71
N ILE A 327 23.67 -14.39 9.34
CA ILE A 327 22.31 -14.56 9.84
C ILE A 327 21.41 -13.47 9.27
N LEU A 328 20.09 -13.66 9.29
CA LEU A 328 19.11 -12.61 8.99
C LEU A 328 17.84 -12.86 9.80
N ASN A 329 17.37 -11.85 10.54
CA ASN A 329 16.19 -11.97 11.41
C ASN A 329 14.92 -11.61 10.63
N ALA A 330 14.96 -10.44 9.98
CA ALA A 330 13.84 -9.91 9.23
C ALA A 330 14.26 -9.16 7.96
N LEU A 331 13.34 -9.07 7.02
CA LEU A 331 13.49 -8.32 5.78
C LEU A 331 12.23 -7.49 5.54
N GLU A 332 12.36 -6.17 5.40
CA GLU A 332 11.28 -5.32 4.91
C GLU A 332 11.56 -4.89 3.47
N TYR A 333 10.56 -5.03 2.62
CA TYR A 333 10.58 -4.67 1.21
C TYR A 333 9.43 -3.70 0.91
N TYR A 334 9.77 -2.61 0.23
CA TYR A 334 8.83 -1.57 -0.14
C TYR A 334 9.05 -1.18 -1.60
N VAL A 335 7.97 -1.14 -2.38
CA VAL A 335 7.96 -0.49 -3.70
C VAL A 335 7.69 0.99 -3.50
N LEU A 336 8.43 1.85 -4.21
CA LEU A 336 8.16 3.28 -4.24
C LEU A 336 7.32 3.62 -5.45
N GLU A 337 6.25 4.37 -5.21
CA GLU A 337 5.45 5.00 -6.26
C GLU A 337 5.40 6.51 -5.99
N GLN A 338 5.20 7.28 -7.06
CA GLN A 338 5.05 8.73 -6.98
C GLN A 338 3.65 9.08 -7.45
N PHE A 339 2.84 9.57 -6.53
CA PHE A 339 1.56 10.19 -6.85
C PHE A 339 1.81 11.54 -7.53
N THR A 340 1.41 11.62 -8.81
CA THR A 340 1.58 12.83 -9.63
C THR A 340 0.36 13.75 -9.59
N ASP A 341 -0.78 13.28 -9.07
CA ASP A 341 -2.03 14.01 -9.14
C ASP A 341 -2.26 14.77 -7.83
N SER A 342 -2.23 16.10 -7.90
CA SER A 342 -2.62 16.97 -6.79
C SER A 342 -4.14 17.13 -6.78
N ALA A 343 -4.77 16.88 -5.63
CA ALA A 343 -6.16 17.30 -5.42
C ALA A 343 -6.27 18.83 -5.51
N THR A 344 -7.30 19.34 -6.20
CA THR A 344 -7.64 20.77 -6.21
C THR A 344 -8.03 21.21 -4.80
N ASP A 345 -7.54 22.36 -4.34
CA ASP A 345 -7.77 22.87 -2.99
C ASP A 345 -9.23 23.35 -2.85
N PRO A 346 -9.98 22.96 -1.80
CA PRO A 346 -11.31 23.50 -1.53
C PRO A 346 -11.34 25.02 -1.34
N SER A 347 -10.21 25.66 -1.07
CA SER A 347 -10.10 27.13 -0.94
C SER A 347 -10.01 27.89 -2.26
N ASP A 348 -9.93 27.19 -3.41
CA ASP A 348 -9.96 27.81 -4.74
C ASP A 348 -11.35 28.40 -5.11
N GLU A 349 -12.35 28.34 -4.23
CA GLU A 349 -13.70 28.87 -4.44
C GLU A 349 -13.97 30.30 -3.92
N VAL A 350 -12.97 31.07 -3.47
CA VAL A 350 -13.23 32.45 -2.99
C VAL A 350 -12.49 33.51 -3.81
N VAL A 351 -13.04 33.86 -4.98
CA VAL A 351 -12.80 35.18 -5.60
C VAL A 351 -14.05 36.03 -5.43
N ASN A 352 -14.00 36.92 -4.43
CA ASN A 352 -15.01 37.92 -4.14
C ASN A 352 -15.19 38.88 -5.32
N ASN A 353 -16.36 38.83 -5.97
CA ASN A 353 -16.81 39.84 -6.92
C ASN A 353 -17.05 41.18 -6.21
N THR A 354 -16.11 42.12 -6.35
CA THR A 354 -16.37 43.53 -6.06
C THR A 354 -16.49 44.28 -7.38
N ILE A 355 -17.72 44.63 -7.73
CA ILE A 355 -18.05 45.39 -8.94
C ILE A 355 -17.62 46.85 -8.74
N ALA A 356 -16.65 47.31 -9.51
CA ALA A 356 -16.44 48.72 -9.78
C ALA A 356 -16.44 48.93 -11.30
N SER A 357 -17.44 49.67 -11.77
CA SER A 357 -17.65 50.06 -13.15
C SER A 357 -16.48 50.89 -13.69
N ASN A 358 -15.96 50.55 -14.86
CA ASN A 358 -15.67 51.51 -15.92
C ASN A 358 -15.53 50.81 -17.29
N LYS A 359 -16.17 51.40 -18.29
CA LYS A 359 -16.15 51.01 -19.70
C LYS A 359 -14.80 51.37 -20.31
N GLU A 360 -14.15 50.40 -20.96
CA GLU A 360 -13.49 50.55 -22.27
C GLU A 360 -13.07 49.18 -22.80
N GLY A 361 -13.17 49.00 -24.13
CA GLY A 361 -13.13 47.71 -24.80
C GLY A 361 -11.78 46.99 -24.64
N PHE A 362 -11.84 45.76 -24.12
CA PHE A 362 -10.74 44.81 -24.14
C PHE A 362 -11.23 43.48 -24.73
N LEU A 363 -10.44 42.94 -25.66
CA LEU A 363 -10.56 41.58 -26.18
C LEU A 363 -10.79 40.60 -25.02
N LYS A 364 -11.95 39.93 -24.99
CA LYS A 364 -12.22 38.83 -24.04
C LYS A 364 -11.06 37.84 -24.13
N SER A 365 -10.37 37.60 -23.01
CA SER A 365 -9.35 36.56 -22.94
C SER A 365 -9.99 35.22 -23.35
N LYS A 366 -9.33 34.48 -24.24
CA LYS A 366 -9.83 33.21 -24.80
C LYS A 366 -9.68 32.01 -23.85
N ASN A 367 -9.28 32.25 -22.61
CA ASN A 367 -9.05 31.19 -21.61
C ASN A 367 -10.11 31.30 -20.52
N GLN A 368 -11.34 30.91 -20.87
CA GLN A 368 -12.38 30.69 -19.90
C GLN A 368 -12.25 29.25 -19.37
N PRO A 369 -12.01 29.03 -18.07
CA PRO A 369 -12.02 27.69 -17.50
C PRO A 369 -13.46 27.17 -17.50
N PHE A 370 -13.61 25.86 -17.78
CA PHE A 370 -14.87 25.14 -17.67
C PHE A 370 -14.67 23.97 -16.71
N THR A 371 -15.61 23.79 -15.80
CA THR A 371 -15.69 22.60 -14.95
C THR A 371 -16.05 21.37 -15.79
N TYR A 372 -15.73 20.18 -15.29
CA TYR A 372 -16.09 18.94 -15.98
C TYR A 372 -17.61 18.81 -16.17
N SER A 373 -18.43 19.23 -15.20
CA SER A 373 -19.89 19.26 -15.30
C SER A 373 -20.40 20.19 -16.40
N GLU A 374 -19.76 21.34 -16.58
CA GLU A 374 -20.08 22.25 -17.68
C GLU A 374 -19.70 21.64 -19.02
N ILE A 375 -18.55 20.96 -19.11
CA ILE A 375 -18.14 20.25 -20.33
C ILE A 375 -19.11 19.12 -20.69
N VAL A 376 -19.59 18.36 -19.70
CA VAL A 376 -20.64 17.34 -19.90
C VAL A 376 -21.91 18.00 -20.43
N THR A 377 -22.29 19.16 -19.92
CA THR A 377 -23.49 19.87 -20.37
C THR A 377 -23.30 20.45 -21.79
N ILE A 378 -22.17 21.09 -22.05
CA ILE A 378 -21.78 21.68 -23.35
C ILE A 378 -21.81 20.62 -24.46
N THR A 379 -21.38 19.40 -24.16
CA THR A 379 -21.29 18.29 -25.12
C THR A 379 -22.51 17.38 -25.15
N ALA A 380 -23.59 17.73 -24.43
CA ALA A 380 -24.77 16.86 -24.23
C ALA A 380 -24.37 15.44 -23.81
N ASN A 381 -23.54 15.33 -22.77
CA ASN A 381 -22.96 14.09 -22.29
C ASN A 381 -22.12 13.34 -23.35
N PHE A 382 -21.30 14.09 -24.10
CA PHE A 382 -20.43 13.58 -25.16
C PHE A 382 -21.16 12.81 -26.27
N GLU A 383 -22.42 13.17 -26.56
CA GLU A 383 -23.30 12.43 -27.48
C GLU A 383 -22.77 12.38 -28.91
N THR A 384 -22.22 13.50 -29.42
CA THR A 384 -21.79 13.61 -30.82
C THR A 384 -20.27 13.68 -30.95
N GLY A 385 -19.64 12.53 -31.24
CA GLY A 385 -18.23 12.47 -31.63
C GLY A 385 -18.02 13.00 -33.06
N ILE A 386 -17.05 13.91 -33.22
CA ILE A 386 -16.73 14.56 -34.51
C ILE A 386 -15.31 14.26 -35.01
N GLY A 387 -14.50 13.54 -34.24
CA GLY A 387 -13.20 13.06 -34.68
C GLY A 387 -12.46 12.25 -33.61
N GLU A 388 -11.54 11.41 -34.04
CA GLU A 388 -10.66 10.62 -33.17
C GLU A 388 -9.25 10.59 -33.78
N GLY A 389 -8.23 10.80 -32.95
CA GLY A 389 -6.83 10.76 -33.36
C GLY A 389 -5.91 10.36 -32.21
N GLY A 390 -4.59 10.40 -32.41
CA GLY A 390 -3.59 9.92 -31.42
C GLY A 390 -3.56 10.62 -30.06
N PHE A 391 -4.41 11.64 -29.87
CA PHE A 391 -4.51 12.47 -28.67
C PHE A 391 -5.88 12.37 -27.98
N GLY A 392 -6.79 11.51 -28.48
CA GLY A 392 -8.12 11.30 -27.92
C GLY A 392 -9.27 11.70 -28.83
N LYS A 393 -10.48 11.63 -28.29
CA LYS A 393 -11.75 11.86 -29.01
C LYS A 393 -12.15 13.32 -28.94
N VAL A 394 -12.72 13.83 -30.02
CA VAL A 394 -13.24 15.20 -30.13
C VAL A 394 -14.76 15.11 -30.26
N PHE A 395 -15.46 15.85 -29.41
CA PHE A 395 -16.91 15.93 -29.35
C PHE A 395 -17.40 17.31 -29.77
N ARG A 396 -18.57 17.37 -30.38
CA ARG A 396 -19.25 18.64 -30.65
C ARG A 396 -19.98 19.11 -29.40
N GLY A 397 -19.92 20.40 -29.13
CA GLY A 397 -20.71 21.04 -28.07
C GLY A 397 -21.18 22.44 -28.44
N HIS A 398 -22.01 23.02 -27.57
CA HIS A 398 -22.45 24.41 -27.66
C HIS A 398 -22.31 25.09 -26.29
N LEU A 399 -21.75 26.30 -26.27
CA LEU A 399 -21.72 27.13 -25.07
C LEU A 399 -23.11 27.69 -24.77
N ASN A 400 -23.31 28.21 -23.56
CA ASN A 400 -24.60 28.81 -23.13
C ASN A 400 -25.06 29.98 -24.01
N ASP A 401 -24.15 30.65 -24.72
CA ASP A 401 -24.45 31.71 -25.68
C ASP A 401 -24.76 31.20 -27.11
N GLY A 402 -24.80 29.88 -27.30
CA GLY A 402 -25.06 29.22 -28.58
C GLY A 402 -23.84 29.01 -29.45
N THR A 403 -22.64 29.44 -29.01
CA THR A 403 -21.40 29.28 -29.79
C THR A 403 -21.04 27.80 -29.95
N PRO A 404 -20.87 27.29 -31.20
CA PRO A 404 -20.45 25.91 -31.41
C PRO A 404 -18.97 25.74 -31.06
N VAL A 405 -18.66 24.66 -30.33
CA VAL A 405 -17.30 24.33 -29.88
C VAL A 405 -16.97 22.86 -30.14
N ALA A 406 -15.68 22.57 -30.23
CA ALA A 406 -15.14 21.22 -30.28
C ALA A 406 -14.39 20.93 -28.97
N VAL A 407 -14.83 19.91 -28.24
CA VAL A 407 -14.27 19.51 -26.95
C VAL A 407 -13.42 18.27 -27.16
N LYS A 408 -12.11 18.38 -26.94
CA LYS A 408 -11.18 17.26 -27.06
C LYS A 408 -10.97 16.63 -25.68
N LEU A 409 -11.33 15.36 -25.54
CA LEU A 409 -11.11 14.58 -24.33
C LEU A 409 -9.81 13.78 -24.48
N LEU A 410 -8.88 13.98 -23.53
CA LEU A 410 -7.59 13.31 -23.55
C LEU A 410 -7.80 11.80 -23.29
N SER A 411 -7.19 10.96 -24.14
CA SER A 411 -7.22 9.51 -23.94
C SER A 411 -6.18 9.08 -22.92
N SER A 412 -6.57 8.20 -21.99
CA SER A 412 -5.68 7.55 -21.00
C SER A 412 -4.57 6.69 -21.63
N SER A 413 -4.65 6.40 -22.92
CA SER A 413 -3.64 5.62 -23.67
C SER A 413 -2.56 6.47 -24.36
N SER A 414 -2.65 7.81 -24.36
CA SER A 414 -1.71 8.66 -25.12
C SER A 414 -0.51 9.10 -24.27
N LYS A 415 0.66 8.47 -24.48
CA LYS A 415 1.91 8.76 -23.75
C LYS A 415 2.63 10.06 -24.18
N GLN A 416 2.21 10.70 -25.26
CA GLN A 416 2.92 11.86 -25.86
C GLN A 416 2.11 13.18 -25.78
N GLY A 417 0.80 13.12 -25.51
CA GLY A 417 -0.11 14.27 -25.66
C GLY A 417 -0.17 15.28 -24.51
N TYR A 418 0.31 14.94 -23.31
CA TYR A 418 0.11 15.77 -22.12
C TYR A 418 0.80 17.14 -22.21
N LYS A 419 2.02 17.21 -22.77
CA LYS A 419 2.80 18.47 -22.87
C LYS A 419 2.26 19.47 -23.89
N GLU A 420 1.52 19.01 -24.90
CA GLU A 420 0.94 19.87 -25.95
C GLU A 420 -0.55 20.19 -25.71
N PHE A 421 -1.20 19.50 -24.77
CA PHE A 421 -2.60 19.75 -24.38
C PHE A 421 -2.76 20.98 -23.47
N GLN A 422 -1.67 21.44 -22.84
CA GLN A 422 -1.64 22.61 -21.95
C GLN A 422 -1.15 23.91 -22.63
N ALA A 423 -0.86 23.89 -23.94
CA ALA A 423 -0.27 25.01 -24.67
C ALA A 423 -1.28 26.08 -25.09
#